data_AF-A0A6C2UQC7-F1
#
_entry.id   AF-A0A6C2UQC7-F1
#
_cell.length_a   1.000
_cell.length_b   1.000
_cell.length_c   1.000
_cell.angle_alpha   90.00
_cell.angle_beta   90.00
_cell.angle_gamma   90.00
#
_symmetry.space_group_name_H-M   'P 1'
#
loop_
_entity.id
_entity.type
_entity.pdbx_description
1 polymer ?
#
loop_
_entity_poly.entity_id
_entity_poly.type
_entity_poly.pdbx_seq_one_letter_code
_entity_poly.pdbx_strand_id
1 'polypeptide(L)'
;MTESNRIEYKRQLTDSLEKEVVAFLNYQDGGVIHLGIDADGEVVGIADCDAVQLAVKDRLKNNIQPSIMGLFDLVLEKHDGKNVVRITIAGGQEKPYYLRKYGMTEKGCFLRVGSASEPSSLSDLACE
;
A
#
# COMPACT_ATOMS: atom_id res chain seq x y z
N MET A 1 15.83 8.54 5.97
CA MET A 1 14.38 8.33 6.25
C MET A 1 14.24 6.92 6.78
N THR A 2 13.37 6.66 7.77
CA THR A 2 13.24 5.31 8.36
C THR A 2 11.85 4.76 8.10
N GLU A 3 11.77 3.52 7.64
CA GLU A 3 10.50 2.79 7.51
C GLU A 3 9.83 2.66 8.88
N SER A 4 8.50 2.68 8.87
CA SER A 4 7.71 2.66 10.10
C SER A 4 6.46 1.85 9.88
N ASN A 5 5.70 1.59 10.94
CA ASN A 5 4.41 0.92 10.85
C ASN A 5 3.41 1.62 9.91
N ARG A 6 3.61 2.91 9.64
CA ARG A 6 2.76 3.72 8.76
C ARG A 6 3.45 4.22 7.49
N ILE A 7 4.73 3.93 7.31
CA ILE A 7 5.52 4.46 6.19
C ILE A 7 6.30 3.33 5.53
N GLU A 8 6.08 3.17 4.23
CA GLU A 8 6.76 2.21 3.37
C GLU A 8 7.50 2.94 2.24
N TYR A 9 8.75 2.54 1.95
CA TYR A 9 9.51 3.07 0.82
C TYR A 9 9.67 1.99 -0.26
N LYS A 10 9.39 2.35 -1.51
CA LYS A 10 9.66 1.49 -2.66
C LYS A 10 10.34 2.28 -3.76
N ARG A 11 11.41 1.70 -4.29
CA ARG A 11 12.14 2.30 -5.41
C ARG A 11 11.23 2.49 -6.64
N GLN A 12 10.34 1.54 -6.89
CA GLN A 12 9.47 1.50 -8.07
C GLN A 12 8.17 0.73 -7.78
N LEU A 13 7.21 0.82 -8.68
CA LEU A 13 5.99 0.00 -8.65
C LEU A 13 6.35 -1.49 -8.79
N THR A 14 5.89 -2.31 -7.86
CA THR A 14 6.08 -3.77 -7.86
C THR A 14 4.78 -4.48 -7.49
N ASP A 15 4.70 -5.80 -7.74
CA ASP A 15 3.54 -6.63 -7.36
C ASP A 15 3.39 -6.85 -5.84
N SER A 16 4.31 -6.30 -5.05
CA SER A 16 4.16 -6.24 -3.59
C SER A 16 3.28 -5.09 -3.13
N LEU A 17 3.01 -4.09 -4.00
CA LEU A 17 2.24 -2.91 -3.64
C LEU A 17 0.85 -3.28 -3.12
N GLU A 18 0.15 -4.18 -3.82
CA GLU A 18 -1.21 -4.54 -3.43
C GLU A 18 -1.25 -5.21 -2.04
N LYS A 19 -0.19 -5.94 -1.66
CA LYS A 19 -0.09 -6.55 -0.33
C LYS A 19 0.06 -5.49 0.76
N GLU A 20 0.94 -4.51 0.53
CA GLU A 20 1.14 -3.40 1.47
C GLU A 20 -0.15 -2.58 1.62
N VAL A 21 -0.85 -2.29 0.51
CA VAL A 21 -2.12 -1.57 0.58
C VAL A 21 -3.18 -2.36 1.34
N VAL A 22 -3.30 -3.68 1.12
CA VAL A 22 -4.20 -4.53 1.91
C VAL A 22 -3.85 -4.47 3.39
N ALA A 23 -2.57 -4.55 3.75
CA ALA A 23 -2.12 -4.47 5.13
C ALA A 23 -2.48 -3.11 5.76
N PHE A 24 -2.31 -2.00 5.04
CA PHE A 24 -2.72 -0.68 5.51
C PHE A 24 -4.23 -0.50 5.62
N LEU A 25 -5.02 -1.06 4.70
CA LEU A 25 -6.49 -1.02 4.80
C LEU A 25 -6.99 -1.79 6.02
N ASN A 26 -6.33 -2.90 6.35
CA ASN A 26 -6.66 -3.69 7.54
C ASN A 26 -6.10 -3.07 8.83
N TYR A 27 -5.16 -2.14 8.73
CA TYR A 27 -4.63 -1.41 9.88
C TYR A 27 -5.48 -0.20 10.23
N GLN A 28 -5.79 0.01 11.51
CA GLN A 28 -6.72 1.07 11.96
C GLN A 28 -6.29 2.47 11.51
N ASP A 29 -4.98 2.72 11.51
CA ASP A 29 -4.37 4.02 11.24
C ASP A 29 -4.04 4.27 9.75
N GLY A 30 -4.21 3.26 8.90
CA GLY A 30 -3.75 3.31 7.52
C GLY A 30 -2.23 3.50 7.39
N GLY A 31 -1.78 4.06 6.28
CA GLY A 31 -0.37 4.33 6.06
C GLY A 31 -0.07 5.05 4.76
N VAL A 32 1.22 5.22 4.49
CA VAL A 32 1.75 5.95 3.35
C VAL A 32 2.83 5.14 2.67
N ILE A 33 2.74 5.02 1.35
CA ILE A 33 3.75 4.38 0.51
C ILE A 33 4.37 5.45 -0.38
N HIS A 34 5.70 5.56 -0.39
CA HIS A 34 6.42 6.44 -1.31
C HIS A 34 7.07 5.60 -2.40
N LEU A 35 6.69 5.84 -3.65
CA LEU A 35 7.32 5.26 -4.83
C LEU A 35 8.36 6.23 -5.39
N GLY A 36 9.59 5.75 -5.57
CA GLY A 36 10.73 6.55 -6.03
C GLY A 36 11.75 6.86 -4.92
N ILE A 37 11.64 6.18 -3.78
CA ILE A 37 12.61 6.23 -2.67
C ILE A 37 13.02 4.79 -2.35
N ASP A 38 14.32 4.52 -2.23
CA ASP A 38 14.79 3.17 -1.87
C ASP A 38 14.73 2.90 -0.36
N ALA A 39 15.14 1.69 0.05
CA ALA A 39 15.09 1.26 1.45
C ALA A 39 16.07 2.02 2.36
N ASP A 40 17.15 2.58 1.79
CA ASP A 40 18.11 3.42 2.51
C ASP A 40 17.60 4.87 2.66
N GLY A 41 16.50 5.20 1.98
CA GLY A 41 15.87 6.52 1.97
C GLY A 41 16.40 7.44 0.89
N GLU A 42 17.17 6.92 -0.07
CA GLU A 42 17.68 7.68 -1.20
C GLU A 42 16.59 7.89 -2.25
N VAL A 43 16.46 9.13 -2.70
CA VAL A 43 15.47 9.51 -3.72
C VAL A 43 15.99 9.09 -5.10
N VAL A 44 15.43 8.03 -5.66
CA VAL A 44 15.75 7.56 -7.02
C VAL A 44 14.94 8.26 -8.11
N GLY A 45 13.71 8.67 -7.78
CA GLY A 45 12.75 9.25 -8.70
C GLY A 45 11.99 8.22 -9.56
N ILE A 46 10.80 8.62 -10.03
CA ILE A 46 9.96 7.92 -10.99
C ILE A 46 10.02 8.67 -12.34
N ALA A 47 10.39 7.96 -13.41
CA ALA A 47 10.52 8.56 -14.74
C ALA A 47 9.15 8.93 -15.36
N ASP A 48 8.19 8.01 -15.31
CA ASP A 48 6.84 8.20 -15.87
C ASP A 48 5.80 8.12 -14.76
N CYS A 49 5.52 9.28 -14.14
CA CYS A 49 4.65 9.36 -12.97
C CYS A 49 3.18 9.14 -13.33
N ASP A 50 2.75 9.66 -14.48
CA ASP A 50 1.38 9.48 -14.98
C ASP A 50 1.08 8.00 -15.22
N ALA A 51 2.00 7.27 -15.88
CA ALA A 51 1.84 5.84 -16.09
C ALA A 51 1.81 5.05 -14.76
N VAL A 52 2.68 5.41 -13.81
CA VAL A 52 2.70 4.77 -12.48
C VAL A 52 1.42 5.05 -11.71
N GLN A 53 0.95 6.29 -11.65
CA GLN A 53 -0.29 6.65 -10.95
C GLN A 53 -1.51 5.92 -11.55
N LEU A 54 -1.58 5.84 -12.88
CA LEU A 54 -2.63 5.10 -13.58
C LEU A 54 -2.57 3.60 -13.25
N ALA A 55 -1.37 3.01 -13.32
CA ALA A 55 -1.16 1.59 -13.02
C ALA A 55 -1.48 1.25 -11.57
N VAL A 56 -1.08 2.10 -10.62
CA VAL A 56 -1.44 1.96 -9.19
C VAL A 56 -2.96 1.96 -9.03
N LYS A 57 -3.63 2.98 -9.56
CA LYS A 57 -5.09 3.11 -9.45
C LYS A 57 -5.82 1.88 -10.02
N ASP A 58 -5.40 1.40 -11.18
CA ASP A 58 -6.01 0.23 -11.82
C ASP A 58 -5.78 -1.07 -11.01
N ARG A 59 -4.53 -1.32 -10.60
CA ARG A 59 -4.18 -2.48 -9.77
C ARG A 59 -4.98 -2.51 -8.47
N LEU A 60 -4.98 -1.41 -7.74
CA LEU A 60 -5.70 -1.30 -6.46
C LEU A 60 -7.19 -1.55 -6.63
N LYS A 61 -7.82 -0.95 -7.65
CA LYS A 61 -9.25 -1.12 -7.94
C LYS A 61 -9.61 -2.54 -8.35
N ASN A 62 -8.78 -3.21 -9.15
CA ASN A 62 -9.10 -4.50 -9.75
C ASN A 62 -8.68 -5.69 -8.88
N ASN A 63 -7.63 -5.53 -8.08
CA ASN A 63 -6.98 -6.61 -7.33
C ASN A 63 -7.36 -6.65 -5.85
N ILE A 64 -8.03 -5.64 -5.29
CA ILE A 64 -8.41 -5.59 -3.86
C ILE A 64 -9.93 -5.61 -3.70
N GLN A 65 -10.39 -6.35 -2.69
CA GLN A 65 -11.78 -6.37 -2.24
C GLN A 65 -11.84 -6.28 -0.71
N PRO A 66 -12.86 -5.64 -0.10
CA PRO A 66 -13.93 -4.81 -0.70
C PRO A 66 -13.43 -3.59 -1.49
N SER A 67 -14.35 -2.79 -2.04
CA SER A 67 -13.96 -1.59 -2.81
C SER A 67 -13.21 -0.60 -1.94
N ILE A 68 -12.08 -0.10 -2.44
CA ILE A 68 -11.20 0.84 -1.73
C ILE A 68 -11.26 2.27 -2.30
N MET A 69 -12.26 2.53 -3.16
CA MET A 69 -12.45 3.85 -3.76
C MET A 69 -12.73 4.88 -2.65
N GLY A 70 -11.90 5.92 -2.58
CA GLY A 70 -11.99 6.95 -1.53
C GLY A 70 -11.18 6.63 -0.26
N LEU A 71 -10.61 5.43 -0.15
CA LEU A 71 -9.70 5.05 0.94
C LEU A 71 -8.24 5.24 0.59
N PHE A 72 -7.92 5.73 -0.61
CA PHE A 72 -6.56 6.09 -0.97
C PHE A 72 -6.50 7.38 -1.79
N ASP A 73 -5.35 8.03 -1.74
CA ASP A 73 -5.01 9.23 -2.49
C ASP A 73 -3.61 9.12 -3.10
N LEU A 74 -3.42 9.70 -4.29
CA LEU A 74 -2.15 9.67 -5.03
C LEU A 74 -1.67 11.08 -5.28
N VAL A 75 -0.56 11.45 -4.63
CA VAL A 75 0.06 12.78 -4.76
C VAL A 75 1.41 12.64 -5.43
N LEU A 76 1.66 13.47 -6.44
CA LEU A 76 2.98 13.63 -7.02
C LEU A 76 3.77 14.66 -6.21
N GLU A 77 4.90 14.23 -5.66
CA GLU A 77 5.83 15.07 -4.91
C GLU A 77 7.15 15.23 -5.65
N LYS A 78 7.87 16.31 -5.34
CA LYS A 78 9.24 16.51 -5.79
C LYS A 78 10.18 16.49 -4.60
N HIS A 79 11.09 15.53 -4.60
CA HIS A 79 12.17 15.40 -3.62
C HIS A 79 13.49 15.46 -4.38
N ASP A 80 14.41 16.36 -3.98
CA ASP A 80 15.70 16.56 -4.65
C ASP A 80 15.62 16.77 -6.18
N GLY A 81 14.56 17.44 -6.63
CA GLY A 81 14.29 17.68 -8.06
C GLY A 81 13.80 16.45 -8.84
N LYS A 82 13.65 15.29 -8.18
CA LYS A 82 13.12 14.05 -8.74
C LYS A 82 11.66 13.86 -8.32
N ASN A 83 10.90 13.19 -9.18
CA ASN A 83 9.48 12.94 -8.92
C ASN A 83 9.30 11.70 -8.05
N VAL A 84 8.46 11.79 -7.02
CA VAL A 84 8.10 10.70 -6.11
C VAL A 84 6.58 10.62 -6.05
N VAL A 85 6.02 9.42 -6.15
CA VAL A 85 4.57 9.23 -6.02
C VAL A 85 4.27 8.82 -4.59
N ARG A 86 3.57 9.67 -3.84
CA ARG A 86 3.08 9.39 -2.49
C ARG A 86 1.66 8.83 -2.57
N ILE A 87 1.49 7.64 -2.03
CA ILE A 87 0.21 6.93 -1.94
C ILE A 87 -0.21 6.98 -0.47
N THR A 88 -1.31 7.65 -0.16
CA THR A 88 -1.88 7.64 1.19
C THR A 88 -3.02 6.65 1.22
N ILE A 89 -3.05 5.77 2.21
CA ILE A 89 -4.08 4.75 2.42
C ILE A 89 -4.70 5.00 3.79
N ALA A 90 -6.02 5.14 3.84
CA ALA A 90 -6.78 5.22 5.07
C ALA A 90 -7.10 3.81 5.59
N GLY A 91 -7.21 3.68 6.91
CA GLY A 91 -7.74 2.46 7.53
C GLY A 91 -9.17 2.20 7.07
N GLY A 92 -9.42 1.01 6.53
CA GLY A 92 -10.72 0.62 6.02
C GLY A 92 -11.68 0.20 7.13
N GLN A 93 -12.97 0.43 6.90
CA GLN A 93 -14.04 0.04 7.85
C GLN A 93 -14.66 -1.32 7.50
N GLU A 94 -14.55 -1.76 6.25
CA GLU A 94 -15.12 -3.02 5.76
C GLU A 94 -14.10 -4.17 5.83
N LYS A 95 -13.35 -4.24 6.94
CA LYS A 95 -12.36 -5.31 7.14
C LYS A 95 -13.07 -6.67 7.18
N PRO A 96 -12.46 -7.73 6.64
CA PRO A 96 -11.11 -7.78 6.09
C PRO A 96 -11.04 -7.36 4.61
N TYR A 97 -10.05 -6.54 4.27
CA TYR A 97 -9.61 -6.33 2.89
C TYR A 97 -8.64 -7.45 2.50
N TYR A 98 -8.70 -7.89 1.24
CA TYR A 98 -7.89 -8.97 0.73
C TYR A 98 -7.63 -8.83 -0.77
N LEU A 99 -6.60 -9.55 -1.24
CA LEU A 99 -6.30 -9.68 -2.66
C LEU A 99 -7.33 -10.59 -3.33
N ARG A 100 -8.03 -10.04 -4.32
CA ARG A 100 -9.09 -10.69 -5.11
C ARG A 100 -8.66 -12.04 -5.69
N LYS A 101 -7.41 -12.15 -6.15
CA LYS A 101 -6.85 -13.37 -6.74
C LYS A 101 -6.80 -14.56 -5.76
N TYR A 102 -6.63 -14.28 -4.47
CA TYR A 102 -6.48 -15.30 -3.43
C TYR A 102 -7.72 -15.44 -2.54
N GLY A 103 -8.69 -14.52 -2.67
CA GLY A 103 -9.87 -14.49 -1.81
C GLY A 103 -9.52 -14.22 -0.36
N MET A 104 -10.46 -14.53 0.54
CA MET A 104 -10.31 -14.43 1.99
C MET A 104 -9.49 -15.61 2.54
N THR A 105 -8.25 -15.76 2.08
CA THR A 105 -7.30 -16.77 2.56
C THR A 105 -6.09 -16.08 3.16
N GLU A 106 -5.25 -16.81 3.89
CA GLU A 106 -3.98 -16.29 4.46
C GLU A 106 -3.03 -15.75 3.37
N LYS A 107 -3.22 -16.13 2.11
CA LYS A 107 -2.45 -15.60 0.96
C LYS A 107 -3.03 -14.30 0.39
N GLY A 108 -4.26 -13.96 0.78
CA GLY A 108 -4.99 -12.79 0.33
C GLY A 108 -5.16 -11.72 1.40
N CYS A 109 -5.22 -12.11 2.67
CA CYS A 109 -5.33 -11.20 3.81
C CYS A 109 -3.95 -10.89 4.39
N PHE A 110 -3.66 -9.60 4.56
CA PHE A 110 -2.43 -9.11 5.17
C PHE A 110 -2.76 -8.13 6.29
N LEU A 111 -1.97 -8.15 7.36
CA LEU A 111 -2.08 -7.24 8.51
C LEU A 111 -0.71 -6.60 8.79
N ARG A 112 -0.72 -5.35 9.24
CA ARG A 112 0.49 -4.66 9.71
C ARG A 112 0.83 -5.08 11.13
N VAL A 113 2.00 -5.69 11.32
CA VAL A 113 2.57 -6.00 12.63
C VAL A 113 3.91 -5.26 12.74
N GLY A 114 3.90 -4.14 13.47
CA GLY A 114 5.04 -3.21 13.47
C GLY A 114 5.28 -2.65 12.06
N SER A 115 6.52 -2.70 11.57
CA SER A 115 6.87 -2.26 10.21
C SER A 115 6.63 -3.32 9.12
N ALA A 116 6.23 -4.54 9.48
CA ALA A 116 6.08 -5.65 8.55
C ALA A 116 4.62 -5.90 8.18
N SER A 117 4.42 -6.41 6.96
CA SER A 117 3.13 -6.86 6.44
C SER A 117 3.09 -8.40 6.49
N GLU A 118 2.34 -8.95 7.43
CA GLU A 118 2.28 -10.40 7.68
C GLU A 118 0.98 -11.02 7.11
N PRO A 119 1.04 -12.24 6.55
CA PRO A 119 -0.15 -12.98 6.18
C PRO A 119 -0.97 -13.26 7.44
N SER A 120 -2.28 -13.01 7.38
CA SER A 120 -3.16 -13.14 8.54
C SER A 120 -4.36 -14.00 8.21
N SER A 121 -4.81 -14.78 9.20
CA SER A 121 -6.05 -15.54 9.08
C SER A 121 -7.26 -14.63 9.32
N LEU A 122 -8.43 -15.05 8.84
CA LEU A 122 -9.69 -14.33 9.04
C LEU A 122 -10.04 -14.11 10.53
N SER A 123 -9.66 -15.05 11.41
CA SER A 123 -9.92 -14.96 12.84
C SER A 123 -9.15 -13.84 13.54
N ASP A 124 -7.95 -13.50 13.03
CA ASP A 124 -7.12 -12.46 13.62
C ASP A 124 -7.66 -11.05 13.29
N LEU A 125 -8.25 -10.85 12.10
CA LEU A 125 -8.77 -9.54 11.67
C LEU A 125 -10.13 -9.16 12.29
N ALA A 126 -10.86 -10.13 12.85
CA ALA A 126 -12.19 -9.89 13.43
C ALA A 126 -12.16 -9.43 14.89
N CYS A 127 -10.98 -9.38 15.51
CA CYS A 127 -10.80 -9.14 16.95
C CYS A 127 -10.22 -7.76 17.31
N GLU A 128 -9.93 -6.87 16.35
CA GLU A 128 -9.41 -5.51 16.59
C GLU A 128 -10.47 -4.40 16.43
#